data_AF-A0A1Z8AMX1-F1
#
_entry.id   AF-A0A1Z8AMX1-F1
#
_cell.length_a   1.000
_cell.length_b   1.000
_cell.length_c   1.000
_cell.angle_alpha   90.00
_cell.angle_beta   90.00
_cell.angle_gamma   90.00
#
_symmetry.space_group_name_H-M   'P 1'
#
loop_
_entity.id
_entity.type
_entity.pdbx_description
1 polymer ?
#
loop_
_entity_poly.entity_id
_entity_poly.type
_entity_poly.pdbx_seq_one_letter_code
_entity_poly.pdbx_strand_id
1 'polypeptide(L)'
;EWQQLRELCLRFPTITEERAKSLVRVLDIYVELPEVTNSYTYNQSNDFQKIDVSFNNDMDFSVSAYSARLEQLMLIPNVKAHFESNSYATDFNNGKHILTPVVFHNIYKGALGEEVGKFILEEHLKIELEELSKEHYERFDFKVKDKDVYIDFKHWQEYTSFDASTKKENILQKLDGMKGDRIIVINILAVSDYRPIETLDGRIVEIANLFDVERKDFNQDAIEKIMRNV
;
A
#
# COMPACT_ATOMS: atom_id res chain seq x y z
N GLU A 1 2.71 14.96 11.08
CA GLU A 1 3.01 13.73 11.85
C GLU A 1 2.75 12.47 11.01
N TRP A 2 1.51 12.13 10.66
CA TRP A 2 1.21 10.92 9.86
C TRP A 2 1.93 10.84 8.49
N GLN A 3 1.83 11.88 7.67
CA GLN A 3 2.49 11.89 6.34
C GLN A 3 4.01 11.83 6.44
N GLN A 4 4.60 12.51 7.43
CA GLN A 4 6.05 12.48 7.68
C GLN A 4 6.53 11.08 8.08
N LEU A 5 5.72 10.35 8.85
CA LEU A 5 6.02 8.97 9.21
C LEU A 5 5.95 8.04 7.99
N ARG A 6 4.95 8.21 7.11
CA ARG A 6 4.87 7.47 5.84
C ARG A 6 6.10 7.72 4.97
N GLU A 7 6.49 8.98 4.78
CA GLU A 7 7.70 9.33 4.02
C GLU A 7 8.97 8.76 4.66
N LEU A 8 9.10 8.82 5.99
CA LEU A 8 10.22 8.22 6.71
C LEU A 8 10.32 6.72 6.43
N CYS A 9 9.20 6.00 6.55
CA CYS A 9 9.14 4.56 6.30
C CYS A 9 9.47 4.20 4.84
N LEU A 10 8.98 4.98 3.86
CA LEU A 10 9.28 4.77 2.44
C LEU A 10 10.77 4.99 2.11
N ARG A 11 11.39 6.00 2.72
CA ARG A 11 12.81 6.31 2.51
C ARG A 11 13.73 5.34 3.24
N PHE A 12 13.33 4.92 4.45
CA PHE A 12 14.19 4.22 5.39
C PHE A 12 13.47 3.03 6.05
N PRO A 13 13.12 1.97 5.29
CA PRO A 13 12.60 0.75 5.88
C PRO A 13 13.62 0.04 6.79
N THR A 14 14.91 0.28 6.53
CA THR A 14 16.03 -0.11 7.39
C THR A 14 16.93 1.11 7.65
N ILE A 15 17.58 1.15 8.81
CA ILE A 15 18.49 2.23 9.19
C ILE A 15 19.76 1.71 9.87
N THR A 16 20.84 2.49 9.75
CA THR A 16 22.08 2.25 10.47
C THR A 16 21.96 2.64 11.94
N GLU A 17 22.94 2.23 12.75
CA GLU A 17 23.00 2.64 14.15
C GLU A 17 23.22 4.16 14.30
N GLU A 18 24.02 4.81 13.44
CA GLU A 18 24.21 6.26 13.52
C GLU A 18 22.92 7.02 13.23
N ARG A 19 22.13 6.55 12.25
CA ARG A 19 20.84 7.17 11.92
C ARG A 19 19.84 6.99 13.05
N ALA A 20 19.78 5.82 13.68
CA ALA A 20 18.93 5.56 14.83
C ALA A 20 19.16 6.56 15.98
N LYS A 21 20.42 6.90 16.27
CA LYS A 21 20.80 7.89 17.30
C LYS A 21 20.27 9.30 17.04
N SER A 22 19.94 9.63 15.78
CA SER A 22 19.39 10.94 15.40
C SER A 22 17.87 11.03 15.49
N LEU A 23 17.17 9.90 15.67
CA LEU A 23 15.71 9.84 15.70
C LEU A 23 15.20 9.80 17.14
N VAL A 24 14.16 10.58 17.41
CA VAL A 24 13.39 10.50 18.65
C VAL A 24 12.43 9.31 18.56
N ARG A 25 12.27 8.55 19.66
CA ARG A 25 11.35 7.40 19.72
C ARG A 25 11.60 6.34 18.65
N VAL A 26 12.88 6.07 18.34
CA VAL A 26 13.27 5.08 17.33
C VAL A 26 12.65 3.70 17.59
N LEU A 27 12.49 3.29 18.85
CA LEU A 27 11.92 1.99 19.23
C LEU A 27 10.41 1.88 18.97
N ASP A 28 9.69 3.00 18.83
CA ASP A 28 8.28 2.98 18.44
C ASP A 28 8.13 2.60 16.95
N ILE A 29 9.18 2.80 16.15
CA ILE A 29 9.18 2.68 14.69
C ILE A 29 10.01 1.49 14.22
N TYR A 30 11.13 1.21 14.88
CA TYR A 30 12.12 0.22 14.48
C TYR A 30 12.46 -0.77 15.60
N VAL A 31 12.73 -2.01 15.20
CA VAL A 31 13.33 -3.07 16.02
C VAL A 31 14.85 -3.03 15.81
N GLU A 32 15.61 -3.08 16.90
CA GLU A 32 17.06 -3.30 16.83
C GLU A 32 17.36 -4.78 16.53
N LEU A 33 18.19 -5.01 15.52
CA LEU A 33 18.59 -6.35 15.09
C LEU A 33 19.86 -6.79 15.83
N PRO A 34 19.99 -8.08 16.20
CA PRO A 34 21.21 -8.59 16.83
C PRO A 34 22.42 -8.43 15.92
N GLU A 35 22.24 -8.74 14.63
CA GLU A 35 23.24 -8.59 13.56
C GLU A 35 22.76 -7.62 12.49
N VAL A 36 23.67 -7.14 11.66
CA VAL A 36 23.33 -6.28 10.52
C VAL A 36 22.70 -7.13 9.42
N THR A 37 21.39 -6.93 9.20
CA THR A 37 20.58 -7.69 8.23
C THR A 37 19.50 -6.78 7.62
N ASN A 38 18.81 -7.25 6.59
CA ASN A 38 17.71 -6.57 5.91
C ASN A 38 16.32 -7.15 6.22
N SER A 39 16.23 -8.14 7.10
CA SER A 39 14.97 -8.81 7.41
C SER A 39 14.99 -9.51 8.77
N TYR A 40 13.78 -9.80 9.26
CA TYR A 40 13.54 -10.70 10.39
C TYR A 40 12.14 -11.29 10.28
N THR A 41 11.88 -12.34 11.06
CA THR A 41 10.60 -13.05 11.05
C THR A 41 9.80 -12.83 12.32
N TYR A 42 8.48 -12.89 12.24
CA TYR A 42 7.59 -12.70 13.37
C TYR A 42 6.33 -13.54 13.22
N ASN A 43 5.70 -13.85 14.35
CA ASN A 43 4.33 -14.34 14.42
C ASN A 43 3.46 -13.29 15.10
N GLN A 44 2.18 -13.25 14.72
CA GLN A 44 1.22 -12.31 15.28
C GLN A 44 -0.10 -13.02 15.60
N SER A 45 -0.80 -12.55 16.62
CA SER A 45 -2.15 -12.98 16.95
C SER A 45 -3.00 -11.80 17.41
N ASN A 46 -4.32 -11.93 17.21
CA ASN A 46 -5.32 -10.92 17.57
C ASN A 46 -5.02 -9.53 16.99
N ASP A 47 -4.76 -9.44 15.69
CA ASP A 47 -4.50 -8.18 14.98
C ASP A 47 -3.33 -7.40 15.62
N PHE A 48 -2.16 -8.04 15.67
CA PHE A 48 -0.94 -7.47 16.25
C PHE A 48 -0.98 -7.15 17.75
N GLN A 49 -2.01 -7.54 18.51
CA GLN A 49 -2.02 -7.37 19.98
C GLN A 49 -0.90 -8.16 20.66
N LYS A 50 -0.54 -9.33 20.12
CA LYS A 50 0.63 -10.09 20.54
C LYS A 50 1.50 -10.37 19.33
N ILE A 51 2.78 -10.00 19.46
CA ILE A 51 3.80 -10.18 18.45
C ILE A 51 4.96 -10.94 19.09
N ASP A 52 5.30 -12.08 18.51
CA ASP A 52 6.49 -12.85 18.85
C ASP A 52 7.52 -12.62 17.73
N VAL A 53 8.73 -12.17 18.07
CA VAL A 53 9.78 -11.81 17.11
C VAL A 53 10.91 -12.83 17.17
N SER A 54 11.43 -13.22 16.00
CA SER A 54 12.61 -14.08 15.87
C SER A 54 13.57 -13.57 14.79
N PHE A 55 14.86 -13.72 15.07
CA PHE A 55 15.95 -13.38 14.15
C PHE A 55 16.58 -14.62 13.50
N ASN A 56 15.98 -15.80 13.71
CA ASN A 56 16.47 -17.08 13.18
C ASN A 56 15.74 -17.55 11.90
N ASN A 57 14.84 -16.73 11.35
CA ASN A 57 14.04 -17.03 10.15
C ASN A 57 13.18 -18.30 10.25
N ASP A 58 12.50 -18.48 11.38
CA ASP A 58 11.74 -19.68 11.74
C ASP A 58 10.24 -19.42 12.01
N MET A 59 9.73 -18.24 11.63
CA MET A 59 8.32 -17.85 11.80
C MET A 59 7.60 -17.61 10.47
N ASP A 60 6.27 -17.49 10.53
CA ASP A 60 5.39 -17.51 9.33
C ASP A 60 5.42 -16.19 8.55
N PHE A 61 5.63 -15.06 9.23
CA PHE A 61 5.67 -13.74 8.59
C PHE A 61 7.07 -13.14 8.66
N SER A 62 7.36 -12.20 7.76
CA SER A 62 8.61 -11.45 7.78
C SER A 62 8.41 -9.98 7.52
N VAL A 63 9.28 -9.17 8.12
CA VAL A 63 9.51 -7.79 7.69
C VAL A 63 10.70 -7.83 6.75
N SER A 64 10.42 -7.68 5.46
CA SER A 64 11.41 -7.78 4.38
C SER A 64 10.90 -7.12 3.11
N ALA A 65 11.82 -6.80 2.20
CA ALA A 65 11.48 -6.34 0.85
C ALA A 65 10.62 -7.37 0.08
N TYR A 66 10.88 -8.66 0.29
CA TYR A 66 10.10 -9.76 -0.27
C TYR A 66 8.65 -9.72 0.23
N SER A 67 8.43 -9.65 1.55
CA SER A 67 7.08 -9.56 2.12
C SER A 67 6.36 -8.24 1.80
N ALA A 68 7.10 -7.19 1.42
CA ALA A 68 6.58 -5.95 0.88
C ALA A 68 6.26 -6.00 -0.62
N ARG A 69 6.70 -7.06 -1.33
CA ARG A 69 6.58 -7.22 -2.78
C ARG A 69 7.30 -6.12 -3.56
N LEU A 70 8.37 -5.55 -2.99
CA LEU A 70 9.09 -4.44 -3.60
C LEU A 70 9.60 -4.78 -5.00
N GLU A 71 10.22 -5.95 -5.16
CA GLU A 71 10.70 -6.41 -6.47
C GLU A 71 9.60 -6.37 -7.54
N GLN A 72 8.41 -6.83 -7.19
CA GLN A 72 7.26 -6.89 -8.09
C GLN A 72 6.72 -5.49 -8.42
N LEU A 73 6.68 -4.58 -7.45
CA LEU A 73 6.30 -3.18 -7.68
C LEU A 73 7.29 -2.48 -8.61
N MET A 74 8.59 -2.78 -8.49
CA MET A 74 9.63 -2.20 -9.34
C MET A 74 9.61 -2.74 -10.78
N LEU A 75 8.83 -3.79 -11.08
CA LEU A 75 8.58 -4.23 -12.45
C LEU A 75 7.60 -3.32 -13.19
N ILE A 76 6.78 -2.55 -12.47
CA ILE A 76 5.81 -1.64 -13.09
C ILE A 76 6.59 -0.54 -13.82
N PRO A 77 6.23 -0.23 -15.09
CA PRO A 77 6.92 0.78 -15.88
C PRO A 77 7.08 2.10 -15.13
N ASN A 78 8.32 2.62 -15.11
CA ASN A 78 8.72 3.89 -14.51
C ASN A 78 8.60 4.00 -12.97
N VAL A 79 8.03 3.03 -12.26
CA VAL A 79 7.90 3.09 -10.78
C VAL A 79 9.28 3.11 -10.10
N LYS A 80 10.23 2.31 -10.59
CA LYS A 80 11.59 2.32 -10.04
C LYS A 80 12.27 3.70 -10.14
N ALA A 81 12.19 4.32 -11.31
CA ALA A 81 12.77 5.65 -11.54
C ALA A 81 12.08 6.71 -10.67
N HIS A 82 10.76 6.61 -10.49
CA HIS A 82 10.01 7.47 -9.58
C HIS A 82 10.50 7.34 -8.13
N PHE A 83 10.66 6.12 -7.64
CA PHE A 83 11.16 5.86 -6.29
C PHE A 83 12.57 6.41 -6.09
N GLU A 84 13.47 6.17 -7.04
CA GLU A 84 14.84 6.69 -7.00
C GLU A 84 14.87 8.23 -7.00
N SER A 85 14.03 8.88 -7.82
CA SER A 85 13.94 10.34 -7.88
C SER A 85 13.44 10.97 -6.57
N ASN A 86 12.55 10.29 -5.86
CA ASN A 86 12.05 10.70 -4.55
C ASN A 86 12.94 10.23 -3.40
N SER A 87 14.03 9.50 -3.67
CA SER A 87 14.88 8.83 -2.68
C SER A 87 14.12 7.87 -1.75
N TYR A 88 13.11 7.20 -2.30
CA TYR A 88 12.43 6.07 -1.65
C TYR A 88 13.21 4.78 -1.87
N ALA A 89 13.11 3.87 -0.90
CA ALA A 89 13.79 2.60 -0.94
C ALA A 89 13.14 1.67 -1.98
N THR A 90 13.95 1.15 -2.90
CA THR A 90 13.54 0.11 -3.86
C THR A 90 13.82 -1.31 -3.35
N ASP A 91 14.58 -1.42 -2.27
CA ASP A 91 14.92 -2.66 -1.56
C ASP A 91 15.25 -2.35 -0.08
N PHE A 92 15.30 -3.36 0.76
CA PHE A 92 15.71 -3.23 2.16
C PHE A 92 17.23 -3.46 2.22
N ASN A 93 17.98 -2.39 2.48
CA ASN A 93 19.42 -2.49 2.68
C ASN A 93 19.72 -3.11 4.05
N ASN A 94 20.89 -3.73 4.20
CA ASN A 94 21.35 -4.20 5.50
C ASN A 94 21.47 -3.03 6.48
N GLY A 95 20.87 -3.17 7.67
CA GLY A 95 20.86 -2.16 8.71
C GLY A 95 20.93 -2.77 10.11
N LYS A 96 21.13 -1.91 11.12
CA LYS A 96 21.09 -2.31 12.53
C LYS A 96 19.67 -2.24 13.09
N HIS A 97 18.79 -1.47 12.44
CA HIS A 97 17.38 -1.42 12.79
C HIS A 97 16.49 -1.51 11.56
N ILE A 98 15.30 -2.05 11.74
CA ILE A 98 14.29 -2.30 10.70
C ILE A 98 12.89 -2.06 11.26
N LEU A 99 11.93 -1.68 10.44
CA LEU A 99 10.56 -1.34 10.90
C LEU A 99 9.96 -2.44 11.80
N THR A 100 9.19 -2.05 12.81
CA THR A 100 8.39 -2.99 13.63
C THR A 100 7.31 -3.66 12.77
N PRO A 101 6.77 -4.83 13.15
CA PRO A 101 5.78 -5.52 12.31
C PRO A 101 4.51 -4.70 12.12
N VAL A 102 4.10 -3.93 13.14
CA VAL A 102 2.94 -3.05 13.10
C VAL A 102 3.16 -1.91 12.11
N VAL A 103 4.31 -1.22 12.19
CA VAL A 103 4.63 -0.11 11.29
C VAL A 103 4.82 -0.61 9.87
N PHE A 104 5.48 -1.75 9.70
CA PHE A 104 5.65 -2.39 8.41
C PHE A 104 4.30 -2.71 7.74
N HIS A 105 3.37 -3.33 8.49
CA HIS A 105 2.09 -3.75 7.94
C HIS A 105 1.13 -2.59 7.72
N ASN A 106 0.94 -1.75 8.73
CA ASN A 106 -0.13 -0.75 8.75
C ASN A 106 0.28 0.58 8.11
N ILE A 107 1.57 0.91 8.07
CA ILE A 107 2.05 2.21 7.61
C ILE A 107 2.84 2.05 6.32
N TYR A 108 3.92 1.27 6.35
CA TYR A 108 4.82 1.14 5.20
C TYR A 108 4.12 0.53 3.98
N LYS A 109 3.44 -0.62 4.14
CA LYS A 109 2.71 -1.25 3.03
C LYS A 109 1.55 -0.40 2.50
N GLY A 110 0.85 0.32 3.37
CA GLY A 110 -0.20 1.26 2.97
C GLY A 110 0.37 2.40 2.13
N ALA A 111 1.38 3.11 2.66
CA ALA A 111 2.06 4.18 1.95
C ALA A 111 2.67 3.72 0.62
N LEU A 112 3.22 2.49 0.59
CA LEU A 112 3.79 1.91 -0.62
C LEU A 112 2.73 1.69 -1.70
N GLY A 113 1.55 1.18 -1.32
CA GLY A 113 0.42 1.03 -2.23
C GLY A 113 -0.08 2.39 -2.72
N GLU A 114 -0.34 3.33 -1.81
CA GLU A 114 -0.82 4.67 -2.14
C GLU A 114 0.13 5.41 -3.11
N GLU A 115 1.44 5.37 -2.85
CA GLU A 115 2.45 6.04 -3.69
C GLU A 115 2.50 5.44 -5.10
N VAL A 116 2.56 4.11 -5.21
CA VAL A 116 2.61 3.43 -6.53
C VAL A 116 1.30 3.60 -7.28
N GLY A 117 0.16 3.45 -6.60
CA GLY A 117 -1.16 3.58 -7.19
C GLY A 117 -1.41 5.01 -7.71
N LYS A 118 -1.06 6.02 -6.92
CA LYS A 118 -1.11 7.43 -7.32
C LYS A 118 -0.24 7.67 -8.56
N PHE A 119 1.00 7.23 -8.54
CA PHE A 119 1.92 7.37 -9.67
C PHE A 119 1.35 6.75 -10.95
N ILE A 120 0.76 5.55 -10.88
CA ILE A 120 0.15 4.91 -12.06
C ILE A 120 -1.04 5.74 -12.58
N LEU A 121 -1.95 6.16 -11.70
CA LEU A 121 -3.11 6.94 -12.12
C LEU A 121 -2.74 8.28 -12.75
N GLU A 122 -1.82 9.03 -12.13
CA GLU A 122 -1.41 10.35 -12.62
C GLU A 122 -0.49 10.26 -13.84
N GLU A 123 0.53 9.40 -13.82
CA GLU A 123 1.54 9.37 -14.87
C GLU A 123 1.20 8.44 -16.02
N HIS A 124 0.59 7.29 -15.76
CA HIS A 124 0.23 6.33 -16.81
C HIS A 124 -1.16 6.61 -17.39
N LEU A 125 -2.16 6.84 -16.53
CA LEU A 125 -3.56 7.01 -16.94
C LEU A 125 -3.98 8.48 -17.13
N LYS A 126 -3.14 9.44 -16.73
CA LYS A 126 -3.40 10.89 -16.82
C LYS A 126 -4.67 11.30 -16.08
N ILE A 127 -4.93 10.67 -14.94
CA ILE A 127 -6.02 11.01 -14.01
C ILE A 127 -5.42 11.82 -12.87
N GLU A 128 -5.82 13.09 -12.76
CA GLU A 128 -5.39 13.97 -11.67
C GLU A 128 -6.10 13.60 -10.36
N LEU A 129 -5.32 13.43 -9.29
CA LEU A 129 -5.81 13.09 -7.95
C LEU A 129 -5.61 14.25 -6.97
N GLU A 130 -6.55 14.39 -6.04
CA GLU A 130 -6.51 15.34 -4.94
C GLU A 130 -6.46 14.60 -3.60
N GLU A 131 -5.64 15.11 -2.67
CA GLU A 131 -5.66 14.65 -1.29
C GLU A 131 -6.97 15.03 -0.61
N LEU A 132 -7.47 14.15 0.25
CA LEU A 132 -8.64 14.45 1.06
C LEU A 132 -8.29 15.45 2.18
N SER A 133 -9.28 16.23 2.62
CA SER A 133 -9.09 17.13 3.77
C SER A 133 -8.83 16.34 5.07
N LYS A 134 -8.21 16.99 6.07
CA LYS A 134 -7.89 16.41 7.40
C LYS A 134 -9.04 15.66 8.06
N GLU A 135 -10.28 16.10 7.81
CA GLU A 135 -11.51 15.52 8.35
C GLU A 135 -11.90 14.19 7.68
N HIS A 136 -11.28 13.85 6.55
CA HIS A 136 -11.61 12.71 5.69
C HIS A 136 -10.43 11.77 5.39
N TYR A 137 -9.20 12.04 5.87
CA TYR A 137 -8.00 11.21 5.58
C TYR A 137 -8.14 9.73 5.95
N GLU A 138 -9.02 9.36 6.87
CA GLU A 138 -9.23 7.95 7.27
C GLU A 138 -10.31 7.23 6.43
N ARG A 139 -10.95 7.93 5.49
CA ARG A 139 -12.08 7.37 4.74
C ARG A 139 -11.61 6.61 3.49
N PHE A 140 -10.85 7.29 2.64
CA PHE A 140 -10.26 6.77 1.39
C PHE A 140 -8.92 7.49 1.13
N ASP A 141 -8.18 7.05 0.12
CA ASP A 141 -6.82 7.56 -0.12
C ASP A 141 -6.83 8.88 -0.91
N PHE A 142 -7.62 8.95 -1.99
CA PHE A 142 -7.67 10.11 -2.89
C PHE A 142 -9.07 10.39 -3.43
N LYS A 143 -9.23 11.59 -4.01
CA LYS A 143 -10.38 11.98 -4.83
C LYS A 143 -9.90 12.29 -6.26
N VAL A 144 -10.69 11.94 -7.26
CA VAL A 144 -10.43 12.40 -8.64
C VAL A 144 -10.74 13.90 -8.72
N LYS A 145 -9.82 14.68 -9.26
CA LYS A 145 -9.95 16.14 -9.35
C LYS A 145 -11.27 16.54 -10.02
N ASP A 146 -11.93 17.53 -9.41
CA ASP A 146 -13.21 18.10 -9.87
C ASP A 146 -14.39 17.10 -9.97
N LYS A 147 -14.29 15.92 -9.35
CA LYS A 147 -15.33 14.87 -9.43
C LYS A 147 -15.55 14.16 -8.10
N ASP A 148 -16.79 13.80 -7.78
CA ASP A 148 -17.13 13.07 -6.54
C ASP A 148 -16.86 11.57 -6.64
N VAL A 149 -15.74 11.22 -7.28
CA VAL A 149 -15.20 9.86 -7.42
C VAL A 149 -13.97 9.73 -6.53
N TYR A 150 -13.98 8.70 -5.67
CA TYR A 150 -12.93 8.45 -4.71
C TYR A 150 -12.11 7.22 -5.10
N ILE A 151 -10.85 7.17 -4.67
CA ILE A 151 -9.92 6.08 -4.93
C ILE A 151 -9.41 5.53 -3.60
N ASP A 152 -9.34 4.21 -3.51
CA ASP A 152 -8.81 3.49 -2.35
C ASP A 152 -7.93 2.33 -2.82
N PHE A 153 -6.64 2.45 -2.59
CA PHE A 153 -5.66 1.46 -2.99
C PHE A 153 -5.58 0.33 -1.97
N LYS A 154 -5.24 -0.84 -2.48
CA LYS A 154 -5.00 -2.04 -1.71
C LYS A 154 -3.70 -2.67 -2.18
N HIS A 155 -2.96 -3.21 -1.22
CA HIS A 155 -1.71 -3.93 -1.45
C HIS A 155 -1.83 -5.37 -0.94
N TRP A 156 -2.81 -6.08 -1.50
CA TRP A 156 -3.15 -7.43 -1.06
C TRP A 156 -2.31 -8.48 -1.75
N GLN A 157 -1.89 -9.51 -1.00
CA GLN A 157 -1.17 -10.65 -1.56
C GLN A 157 -2.11 -11.60 -2.31
N GLU A 158 -3.31 -11.83 -1.78
CA GLU A 158 -4.35 -12.66 -2.38
C GLU A 158 -5.64 -11.85 -2.48
N TYR A 159 -6.23 -11.84 -3.68
CA TYR A 159 -7.53 -11.20 -3.87
C TYR A 159 -8.62 -12.07 -3.26
N THR A 160 -9.26 -11.55 -2.23
CA THR A 160 -10.60 -12.00 -1.82
C THR A 160 -11.57 -10.93 -2.28
N SER A 161 -12.57 -11.31 -3.08
CA SER A 161 -13.62 -10.38 -3.47
C SER A 161 -14.23 -9.75 -2.22
N PHE A 162 -14.59 -8.46 -2.28
CA PHE A 162 -15.21 -7.77 -1.16
C PHE A 162 -16.64 -8.26 -0.86
N ASP A 163 -17.03 -9.44 -1.35
CA ASP A 163 -18.41 -9.94 -1.37
C ASP A 163 -18.97 -10.34 0.02
N ALA A 164 -18.28 -9.97 1.10
CA ALA A 164 -18.91 -9.87 2.40
C ALA A 164 -19.82 -8.63 2.41
N SER A 165 -21.14 -8.83 2.48
CA SER A 165 -22.16 -7.75 2.54
C SER A 165 -21.78 -6.62 3.51
N THR A 166 -21.22 -6.96 4.67
CA THR A 166 -20.76 -6.00 5.68
C THR A 166 -19.63 -5.08 5.21
N LYS A 167 -18.69 -5.57 4.38
CA LYS A 167 -17.59 -4.72 3.86
C LYS A 167 -18.12 -3.70 2.86
N LYS A 168 -19.01 -4.12 1.95
CA LYS A 168 -19.66 -3.22 0.97
C LYS A 168 -20.50 -2.16 1.67
N GLU A 169 -21.26 -2.54 2.68
CA GLU A 169 -22.07 -1.59 3.46
C GLU A 169 -21.20 -0.53 4.14
N ASN A 170 -20.10 -0.92 4.77
CA ASN A 170 -19.17 0.04 5.39
C ASN A 170 -18.56 1.02 4.37
N ILE A 171 -18.22 0.55 3.17
CA ILE A 171 -17.71 1.40 2.08
C ILE A 171 -18.78 2.41 1.64
N LEU A 172 -20.02 1.95 1.44
CA LEU A 172 -21.13 2.84 1.04
C LEU A 172 -21.45 3.87 2.12
N GLN A 173 -21.45 3.49 3.41
CA GLN A 173 -21.66 4.43 4.52
C GLN A 173 -20.58 5.52 4.54
N LYS A 174 -19.31 5.16 4.32
CA LYS A 174 -18.22 6.13 4.20
C LYS A 174 -18.43 7.06 3.01
N LEU A 175 -18.80 6.51 1.85
CA LEU A 175 -19.04 7.25 0.60
C LEU A 175 -20.19 8.24 0.76
N ASP A 176 -21.33 7.81 1.31
CA ASP A 176 -22.49 8.65 1.61
C ASP A 176 -22.14 9.77 2.58
N GLY A 177 -21.35 9.47 3.61
CA GLY A 177 -20.86 10.44 4.57
C GLY A 177 -19.95 11.52 3.97
N MET A 178 -19.41 11.30 2.77
CA MET A 178 -18.64 12.29 2.00
C MET A 178 -19.43 12.88 0.83
N LYS A 179 -20.70 12.49 0.67
CA LYS A 179 -21.54 12.81 -0.49
C LYS A 179 -20.88 12.42 -1.81
N GLY A 180 -20.22 11.27 -1.83
CA GLY A 180 -19.56 10.75 -3.02
C GLY A 180 -20.50 9.99 -3.95
N ASP A 181 -20.25 10.13 -5.24
CA ASP A 181 -20.97 9.41 -6.28
C ASP A 181 -20.47 7.97 -6.38
N ARG A 182 -19.14 7.80 -6.37
CA ARG A 182 -18.48 6.52 -6.62
C ARG A 182 -17.18 6.35 -5.84
N ILE A 183 -16.84 5.11 -5.55
CA ILE A 183 -15.53 4.67 -5.06
C ILE A 183 -14.96 3.60 -6.00
N ILE A 184 -13.68 3.76 -6.36
CA ILE A 184 -12.91 2.75 -7.08
C ILE A 184 -11.87 2.18 -6.12
N VAL A 185 -12.01 0.91 -5.79
CA VAL A 185 -11.08 0.20 -4.91
C VAL A 185 -10.11 -0.61 -5.75
N ILE A 186 -8.82 -0.32 -5.63
CA ILE A 186 -7.79 -0.79 -6.57
C ILE A 186 -6.72 -1.59 -5.86
N ASN A 187 -6.69 -2.90 -6.08
CA ASN A 187 -5.54 -3.72 -5.76
C ASN A 187 -4.48 -3.62 -6.85
N ILE A 188 -3.29 -3.13 -6.51
CA ILE A 188 -2.26 -2.75 -7.49
C ILE A 188 -1.67 -3.97 -8.18
N LEU A 189 -1.34 -5.00 -7.41
CA LEU A 189 -0.64 -6.18 -7.91
C LEU A 189 -1.46 -7.45 -7.68
N ALA A 190 -1.56 -8.28 -8.70
CA ALA A 190 -1.96 -9.68 -8.56
C ALA A 190 -1.14 -10.60 -9.48
N VAL A 191 -1.19 -11.89 -9.21
CA VAL A 191 -0.60 -12.96 -10.04
C VAL A 191 -1.60 -13.55 -11.05
N SER A 192 -2.80 -12.96 -11.16
CA SER A 192 -3.86 -13.46 -12.03
C SER A 192 -4.69 -12.31 -12.60
N ASP A 193 -5.16 -12.50 -13.82
CA ASP A 193 -6.00 -11.59 -14.57
C ASP A 193 -7.46 -11.68 -14.09
N TYR A 194 -7.79 -10.89 -13.08
CA TYR A 194 -9.13 -10.81 -12.51
C TYR A 194 -9.95 -9.75 -13.23
N ARG A 195 -11.18 -10.11 -13.61
CA ARG A 195 -12.12 -9.15 -14.18
C ARG A 195 -12.54 -8.12 -13.12
N PRO A 196 -12.59 -6.84 -13.48
CA PRO A 196 -13.19 -5.81 -12.64
C PRO A 196 -14.65 -6.12 -12.31
N ILE A 197 -15.05 -5.80 -11.08
CA ILE A 197 -16.42 -5.96 -10.60
C ILE A 197 -17.01 -4.57 -10.36
N GLU A 198 -18.30 -4.41 -10.66
CA GLU A 198 -19.03 -3.18 -10.37
C GLU A 198 -20.36 -3.56 -9.71
N THR A 199 -20.76 -2.83 -8.68
CA THR A 199 -22.07 -3.03 -8.04
C THR A 199 -23.21 -2.66 -8.99
N LEU A 200 -24.40 -3.21 -8.75
CA LEU A 200 -25.57 -2.95 -9.61
C LEU A 200 -25.96 -1.47 -9.70
N ASP A 201 -25.69 -0.70 -8.65
CA ASP A 201 -25.91 0.74 -8.60
C ASP A 201 -24.73 1.56 -9.16
N GLY A 202 -23.65 0.90 -9.59
CA GLY A 202 -22.45 1.53 -10.15
C GLY A 202 -21.61 2.33 -9.16
N ARG A 203 -21.90 2.27 -7.85
CA ARG A 203 -21.25 3.10 -6.83
C ARG A 203 -19.92 2.54 -6.34
N ILE A 204 -19.72 1.23 -6.40
CA ILE A 204 -18.45 0.59 -6.06
C ILE A 204 -17.91 -0.10 -7.30
N VAL A 205 -16.68 0.24 -7.66
CA VAL A 205 -15.89 -0.43 -8.69
C VAL A 205 -14.70 -1.11 -8.01
N GLU A 206 -14.59 -2.42 -8.14
CA GLU A 206 -13.50 -3.23 -7.59
C GLU A 206 -12.55 -3.62 -8.71
N ILE A 207 -11.30 -3.18 -8.61
CA ILE A 207 -10.19 -3.56 -9.48
C ILE A 207 -9.30 -4.52 -8.69
N ALA A 208 -9.45 -5.81 -8.98
CA ALA A 208 -8.73 -6.88 -8.30
C ALA A 208 -7.24 -6.98 -8.69
N ASN A 209 -6.91 -6.49 -9.89
CA ASN A 209 -5.56 -6.46 -10.45
C ASN A 209 -5.45 -5.24 -11.38
N LEU A 210 -4.58 -4.29 -11.06
CA LEU A 210 -4.17 -3.24 -12.00
C LEU A 210 -2.96 -3.64 -12.84
N PHE A 211 -1.95 -4.29 -12.23
CA PHE A 211 -0.76 -4.81 -12.89
C PHE A 211 -0.54 -6.31 -12.61
N ASP A 212 -0.45 -7.09 -13.68
CA ASP A 212 -0.21 -8.53 -13.64
C ASP A 212 1.29 -8.81 -13.54
N VAL A 213 1.71 -9.37 -12.41
CA VAL A 213 3.13 -9.62 -12.11
C VAL A 213 3.74 -10.70 -13.01
N GLU A 214 2.96 -11.71 -13.42
CA GLU A 214 3.44 -12.80 -14.27
C GLU A 214 3.60 -12.33 -15.72
N ARG A 215 2.59 -11.63 -16.24
CA ARG A 215 2.60 -11.06 -17.60
C ARG A 215 3.49 -9.83 -17.72
N LYS A 216 3.77 -9.16 -16.60
CA LYS A 216 4.49 -7.89 -16.51
C LYS A 216 3.82 -6.80 -17.37
N ASP A 217 2.50 -6.75 -17.31
CA ASP A 217 1.70 -5.82 -18.08
C ASP A 217 0.47 -5.36 -17.29
N PHE A 218 -0.11 -4.23 -17.69
CA PHE A 218 -1.33 -3.74 -17.09
C PHE A 218 -2.54 -4.58 -17.48
N ASN A 219 -3.48 -4.71 -16.56
CA ASN A 219 -4.78 -5.30 -16.86
C ASN A 219 -5.60 -4.30 -17.69
N GLN A 220 -5.77 -4.59 -18.97
CA GLN A 220 -6.48 -3.70 -19.90
C GLN A 220 -7.97 -3.53 -19.53
N ASP A 221 -8.63 -4.59 -19.07
CA ASP A 221 -10.02 -4.52 -18.61
C ASP A 221 -10.13 -3.60 -17.38
N ALA A 222 -9.15 -3.66 -16.47
CA ALA A 222 -9.07 -2.77 -15.31
C ALA A 222 -8.87 -1.32 -15.71
N ILE A 223 -7.94 -1.04 -16.63
CA ILE A 223 -7.71 0.32 -17.17
C ILE A 223 -9.00 0.85 -17.80
N GLU A 224 -9.63 0.10 -18.69
CA GLU A 224 -10.88 0.52 -19.32
C GLU A 224 -11.98 0.77 -18.30
N LYS A 225 -12.07 -0.07 -17.27
CA LYS A 225 -13.07 0.10 -16.21
C LYS A 225 -12.81 1.36 -15.40
N ILE A 226 -11.57 1.63 -15.01
CA ILE A 226 -11.19 2.87 -14.31
C ILE A 226 -11.56 4.07 -15.18
N MET A 227 -11.09 4.11 -16.43
CA MET A 227 -11.30 5.25 -17.34
C MET A 227 -12.77 5.56 -17.63
N ARG A 228 -13.65 4.55 -17.64
CA ARG A 228 -15.10 4.74 -17.79
C ARG A 228 -15.79 5.26 -16.52
N ASN A 229 -15.15 5.09 -15.38
CA ASN A 229 -15.74 5.35 -14.07
C ASN A 229 -15.17 6.59 -13.37
N VAL A 230 -14.08 7.17 -13.90
CA VAL A 230 -13.51 8.42 -13.43
C VAL A 230 -14.08 9.63 -14.09
#